data_AF-A0A357MBK2-F1
#
_entry.id   AF-A0A357MBK2-F1
#
_cell.length_a   1.000
_cell.length_b   1.000
_cell.length_c   1.000
_cell.angle_alpha   90.00
_cell.angle_beta   90.00
_cell.angle_gamma   90.00
#
_symmetry.space_group_name_H-M   'P 1'
#
loop_
_entity.id
_entity.type
_entity.pdbx_description
1 polymer ?
#
loop_
_entity_poly.entity_id
_entity_poly.type
_entity_poly.pdbx_seq_one_letter_code
_entity_poly.pdbx_strand_id
1 'polypeptide(L)'
;MAASAELTVFYNSFAPKPRFVIFGGGRDVVPIAELADRVGFRVAVADWHEGGLHNKFPRAEQIICSPMEVVQRLGVAREDYVLI
;
A
#
# COMPACT_ATOMS: atom_id res chain seq x y z
N MET A 1 49.44 -7.52 -19.50
CA MET A 1 48.41 -6.69 -18.84
C MET A 1 47.28 -6.48 -19.86
N ALA A 2 46.27 -7.35 -19.87
CA ALA A 2 45.13 -7.20 -20.76
C ALA A 2 44.22 -6.09 -20.22
N ALA A 3 43.85 -5.13 -21.07
CA ALA A 3 42.91 -4.08 -20.71
C ALA A 3 41.54 -4.72 -20.43
N SER A 4 40.98 -4.45 -19.25
CA SER A 4 39.60 -4.81 -18.92
C SER A 4 38.67 -3.98 -19.79
N ALA A 5 37.86 -4.62 -20.63
CA ALA A 5 36.82 -3.94 -21.37
C ALA A 5 35.67 -3.59 -20.41
N GLU A 6 35.27 -2.32 -20.34
CA GLU A 6 34.06 -1.91 -19.63
C GLU A 6 32.82 -2.40 -20.40
N LEU A 7 32.02 -3.22 -19.73
CA LEU A 7 30.73 -3.70 -20.23
C LEU A 7 29.62 -2.78 -19.73
N THR A 8 28.97 -2.05 -20.65
CA THR A 8 27.76 -1.29 -20.33
C THR A 8 26.55 -2.22 -20.40
N VAL A 9 25.87 -2.42 -19.27
CA VAL A 9 24.65 -3.23 -19.18
C VAL A 9 23.45 -2.31 -19.01
N PHE A 10 22.45 -2.46 -19.88
CA PHE A 10 21.12 -1.88 -19.66
C PHE A 10 20.29 -2.84 -18.81
N TYR A 11 19.71 -2.33 -17.72
CA TYR A 11 18.83 -3.07 -16.82
C TYR A 11 17.57 -2.27 -16.55
N ASN A 12 16.42 -2.94 -16.60
CA ASN A 12 15.12 -2.36 -16.25
C ASN A 12 14.38 -3.33 -15.32
N SER A 13 13.93 -2.85 -14.16
CA SER A 13 13.18 -3.66 -13.20
C SER A 13 11.68 -3.41 -13.32
N PHE A 14 10.90 -4.49 -13.28
CA PHE A 14 9.45 -4.43 -13.15
C PHE A 14 9.09 -4.92 -11.76
N ALA A 15 8.75 -3.99 -10.89
CA ALA A 15 8.29 -4.30 -9.54
C ALA A 15 6.76 -4.18 -9.45
N PRO A 16 6.12 -4.90 -8.52
CA PRO A 16 4.72 -4.65 -8.17
C PRO A 16 4.50 -3.19 -7.74
N LYS A 17 3.27 -2.70 -7.88
CA LYS A 17 2.87 -1.42 -7.28
C LYS A 17 3.20 -1.43 -5.77
N PRO A 18 3.84 -0.37 -5.23
CA PRO A 18 4.05 -0.27 -3.80
C PRO A 18 2.69 -0.28 -3.07
N ARG A 19 2.66 -0.86 -1.87
CA ARG A 19 1.42 -0.96 -1.10
C ARG A 19 1.37 0.13 -0.04
N PHE A 20 0.20 0.75 0.09
CA PHE A 20 -0.10 1.79 1.07
C PHE A 20 -1.22 1.33 1.98
N VAL A 21 -0.89 1.11 3.25
CA VAL A 21 -1.78 0.60 4.28
C VAL A 21 -2.24 1.75 5.15
N ILE A 22 -3.55 1.95 5.23
CA ILE A 22 -4.17 3.00 6.04
C ILE A 22 -4.92 2.36 7.19
N PHE A 23 -4.59 2.77 8.41
CA PHE A 23 -5.31 2.41 9.62
C PHE A 23 -6.34 3.51 9.92
N GLY A 24 -7.62 3.14 9.92
CA GLY A 24 -8.76 4.06 10.04
C GLY A 24 -9.49 4.29 8.72
N GLY A 25 -10.81 4.14 8.76
CA GLY A 25 -11.79 4.36 7.68
C GLY A 25 -12.58 5.65 7.87
N GLY A 26 -11.96 6.68 8.45
CA GLY A 26 -12.56 8.00 8.58
C GLY A 26 -12.91 8.62 7.22
N ARG A 27 -13.80 9.62 7.20
CA ARG A 27 -14.15 10.32 5.93
C ARG A 27 -12.99 11.14 5.38
N ASP A 28 -12.13 11.62 6.28
CA ASP A 28 -10.88 12.34 6.00
C ASP A 28 -9.87 11.51 5.20
N VAL A 29 -9.92 10.17 5.32
CA VAL A 29 -9.03 9.25 4.62
C VAL A 29 -9.42 9.02 3.16
N VAL A 30 -10.69 9.21 2.79
CA VAL A 30 -11.20 8.98 1.42
C VAL A 30 -10.37 9.68 0.33
N PRO A 31 -10.14 11.01 0.38
CA PRO A 31 -9.34 11.68 -0.64
C PRO A 31 -7.88 11.21 -0.67
N ILE A 32 -7.35 10.76 0.47
CA ILE A 32 -5.97 10.24 0.57
C ILE A 32 -5.88 8.88 -0.16
N ALA A 33 -6.83 7.98 0.11
CA ALA A 33 -6.90 6.67 -0.54
C ALA A 33 -7.11 6.82 -2.07
N GLU A 34 -7.98 7.73 -2.49
CA GLU A 34 -8.21 8.01 -3.92
C GLU A 34 -6.95 8.55 -4.62
N LEU A 35 -6.25 9.49 -3.98
CA LEU A 35 -5.02 10.04 -4.53
C LEU A 35 -3.92 8.98 -4.62
N ALA A 36 -3.74 8.18 -3.56
CA ALA A 36 -2.74 7.12 -3.52
C ALA A 36 -2.93 6.09 -4.64
N ASP A 37 -4.16 5.64 -4.86
CA ASP A 37 -4.46 4.73 -5.97
C ASP A 37 -4.18 5.38 -7.33
N ARG A 38 -4.54 6.65 -7.52
CA ARG A 38 -4.27 7.40 -8.77
C ARG A 38 -2.79 7.56 -9.08
N VAL A 39 -1.94 7.71 -8.07
CA VAL A 39 -0.48 7.84 -8.26
C VAL A 39 0.24 6.49 -8.32
N GLY A 40 -0.50 5.38 -8.23
CA GLY A 40 0.02 4.05 -8.53
C GLY A 40 0.24 3.14 -7.32
N PHE A 41 -0.26 3.48 -6.13
CA PHE A 41 -0.24 2.55 -5.00
C PHE A 41 -1.30 1.46 -5.13
N ARG A 42 -1.03 0.30 -4.52
CA ARG A 42 -2.07 -0.63 -4.11
C ARG A 42 -2.53 -0.22 -2.71
N VAL A 43 -3.76 0.23 -2.56
CA VAL A 43 -4.26 0.74 -1.28
C VAL A 43 -4.96 -0.36 -0.50
N ALA A 44 -4.67 -0.45 0.80
CA ALA A 44 -5.41 -1.26 1.76
C ALA A 44 -5.87 -0.36 2.92
N VAL A 45 -7.14 -0.47 3.33
CA VAL A 45 -7.71 0.29 4.45
C VAL A 45 -8.24 -0.69 5.48
N ALA A 46 -7.82 -0.51 6.73
CA ALA A 46 -8.28 -1.29 7.85
C ALA A 46 -9.00 -0.43 8.87
N ASP A 47 -10.13 -0.89 9.37
CA ASP A 47 -10.82 -0.25 10.49
C ASP A 47 -11.49 -1.33 11.35
N TRP A 48 -11.63 -1.10 12.66
CA TRP A 48 -12.39 -1.99 13.54
C TRP A 48 -13.90 -1.76 13.44
N HIS A 49 -14.30 -0.57 12.98
CA HIS A 49 -15.68 -0.14 12.87
C HIS A 49 -16.18 -0.33 11.43
N GLU A 50 -17.18 -1.20 11.26
CA GLU A 50 -17.75 -1.56 9.96
C GLU A 50 -18.26 -0.34 9.16
N GLY A 51 -18.89 0.64 9.85
CA GLY A 51 -19.32 1.90 9.22
C GLY A 51 -18.17 2.82 8.79
N GLY A 52 -16.93 2.49 9.17
CA GLY A 52 -15.70 3.10 8.68
C GLY A 52 -15.46 2.79 7.21
N LEU A 53 -15.72 1.57 6.75
CA LEU A 53 -15.32 1.13 5.41
C LEU A 53 -16.46 1.14 4.39
N HIS A 54 -17.71 1.03 4.84
CA HIS A 54 -18.88 0.85 3.99
C HIS A 54 -18.99 1.89 2.85
N ASN A 55 -18.90 1.41 1.60
CA ASN A 55 -19.04 2.18 0.36
C ASN A 55 -18.09 3.39 0.18
N LYS A 56 -16.98 3.47 0.93
CA LYS A 56 -16.04 4.60 0.86
C LYS A 56 -14.82 4.36 -0.02
N PHE A 57 -14.37 3.11 -0.14
CA PHE A 57 -13.06 2.79 -0.73
C PHE A 57 -13.16 1.77 -1.87
N PRO A 58 -13.82 2.09 -3.00
CA PRO A 58 -14.15 1.11 -4.05
C PRO A 58 -12.93 0.48 -4.74
N ARG A 59 -11.75 1.11 -4.67
CA ARG A 59 -10.50 0.59 -5.26
C ARG A 59 -9.47 0.09 -4.25
N ALA A 60 -9.78 0.15 -2.96
CA ALA A 60 -8.90 -0.34 -1.90
C ALA A 60 -9.30 -1.75 -1.47
N GLU A 61 -8.31 -2.54 -1.05
CA GLU A 61 -8.54 -3.69 -0.20
C GLU A 61 -9.09 -3.19 1.14
N GLN A 62 -10.19 -3.77 1.63
CA GLN A 62 -10.85 -3.34 2.86
C GLN A 62 -10.85 -4.49 3.85
N ILE A 63 -10.40 -4.24 5.08
CA ILE A 63 -10.39 -5.26 6.12
C ILE A 63 -11.00 -4.72 7.41
N ILE A 64 -11.97 -5.47 7.96
CA ILE A 64 -12.54 -5.18 9.27
C ILE A 64 -11.81 -6.05 10.30
N CYS A 65 -11.06 -5.42 11.19
CA CYS A 65 -10.34 -6.11 12.26
C CYS A 65 -9.94 -5.16 13.39
N SER A 66 -9.61 -5.74 14.56
CA SER A 66 -9.10 -4.95 15.67
C SER A 66 -7.71 -4.35 15.38
N PRO A 67 -7.32 -3.25 16.05
CA PRO A 67 -5.97 -2.69 15.96
C PRO A 67 -4.85 -3.68 16.29
N MET A 68 -5.13 -4.70 17.11
CA MET A 68 -4.12 -5.68 17.51
C MET A 68 -3.85 -6.72 16.41
N GLU A 69 -4.84 -6.99 15.57
CA GLU A 69 -4.76 -8.05 14.55
C GLU A 69 -4.38 -7.51 13.18
N VAL A 70 -4.54 -6.22 12.95
CA VAL A 70 -4.45 -5.62 11.61
C VAL A 70 -3.11 -5.84 10.93
N VAL A 71 -2.01 -5.75 11.68
CA VAL A 71 -0.65 -5.96 11.16
C VAL A 71 -0.49 -7.39 10.63
N GLN A 72 -1.01 -8.37 11.38
CA GLN A 72 -0.94 -9.78 11.00
C GLN A 72 -1.91 -10.09 9.86
N ARG A 73 -3.15 -9.56 9.90
CA ARG A 73 -4.19 -9.86 8.90
C ARG A 73 -3.91 -9.23 7.54
N LEU A 74 -3.33 -8.03 7.49
CA LEU A 74 -2.87 -7.40 6.24
C LEU A 74 -1.50 -7.91 5.80
N GLY A 75 -0.80 -8.66 6.66
CA GLY A 75 0.58 -9.09 6.42
C GLY A 75 1.48 -7.89 6.14
N VAL A 76 1.43 -6.87 7.00
CA VAL A 76 2.20 -5.63 6.81
C VAL A 76 3.69 -5.96 6.79
N ALA A 77 4.36 -5.52 5.75
CA ALA A 77 5.76 -5.79 5.46
C ALA A 77 6.59 -4.51 5.49
N ARG A 78 7.92 -4.66 5.44
CA ARG A 78 8.86 -3.53 5.57
C ARG A 78 8.79 -2.57 4.36
N GLU A 79 8.33 -3.08 3.23
CA GLU A 79 8.20 -2.36 1.97
C GLU A 79 6.88 -1.56 1.88
N ASP A 80 5.98 -1.76 2.84
CA ASP A 80 4.70 -1.04 2.88
C ASP A 80 4.89 0.38 3.40
N TYR A 81 4.11 1.28 2.83
CA TYR A 81 3.89 2.61 3.39
C TYR A 81 2.69 2.55 4.32
N VAL A 82 2.75 3.28 5.43
CA VAL A 82 1.75 3.23 6.49
C VAL A 82 1.24 4.63 6.83
N LEU A 83 -0.08 4.78 6.93
CA LEU A 83 -0.75 5.92 7.53
C LEU A 83 -1.55 5.45 8.76
N ILE A 84 -1.32 6.11 9.90
CA ILE A 84 -1.97 5.84 11.20
C ILE A 84 -2.77 7.06 11.61
#